data_AF-A0A838W0I6-F1
#
_entry.id   AF-A0A838W0I6-F1
#
_cell.length_a   1.000
_cell.length_b   1.000
_cell.length_c   1.000
_cell.angle_alpha   90.00
_cell.angle_beta   90.00
_cell.angle_gamma   90.00
#
_symmetry.space_group_name_H-M   'P 1'
#
loop_
_entity.id
_entity.type
_entity.pdbx_description
1 polymer ?
#
loop_
_entity_poly.entity_id
_entity_poly.type
_entity_poly.pdbx_seq_one_letter_code
_entity_poly.pdbx_strand_id
1 'polypeptide(L)' 'MSDEKGVTFNTHFRQVPGLGLVAVVPKEWLNKKVKFEFNEKRYETNVIYRGKRSIIRLDYRSANGGPVTIELLN' A
#
# COMPACT_ATOMS: atom_id res chain seq x y z
N MET A 1 1.93 -14.62 -25.68
CA MET A 1 2.63 -13.57 -24.90
C MET A 1 1.86 -13.44 -23.60
N SER A 2 2.49 -13.76 -22.47
CA SER A 2 1.79 -13.82 -21.18
C SER A 2 1.32 -12.43 -20.79
N ASP A 3 0.02 -12.28 -20.51
CA ASP A 3 -0.55 -11.08 -19.89
C ASP A 3 0.31 -10.72 -18.67
N GLU A 4 0.96 -9.56 -18.68
CA GLU A 4 1.53 -8.95 -17.48
C GLU A 4 0.39 -8.51 -16.56
N LYS A 5 -0.31 -9.48 -15.96
CA LYS A 5 -1.19 -9.22 -14.83
C LYS A 5 -0.30 -8.91 -13.63
N GLY A 6 -0.10 -7.62 -13.35
CA GLY A 6 0.57 -7.17 -12.14
C GLY A 6 -0.02 -7.86 -10.90
N VAL A 7 0.84 -8.27 -9.97
CA VAL A 7 0.39 -8.96 -8.75
C VAL A 7 -0.34 -7.95 -7.87
N THR A 8 -1.64 -8.17 -7.64
CA THR A 8 -2.47 -7.29 -6.80
C THR A 8 -2.74 -7.89 -5.42
N PHE A 9 -2.97 -7.02 -4.45
CA PHE A 9 -3.27 -7.38 -3.07
C PHE A 9 -4.33 -6.43 -2.48
N ASN A 10 -5.44 -7.00 -2.02
CA ASN A 10 -6.50 -6.24 -1.35
C ASN A 10 -6.20 -6.11 0.15
N THR A 11 -6.20 -4.89 0.65
CA THR A 11 -5.94 -4.57 2.05
C THR A 11 -6.74 -3.35 2.49
N HIS A 12 -6.47 -2.85 3.69
CA HIS A 12 -7.15 -1.68 4.25
C HIS A 12 -6.14 -0.71 4.82
N PHE A 13 -6.27 0.57 4.46
CA PHE A 13 -5.62 1.66 5.16
C PHE A 13 -6.25 1.85 6.54
N ARG A 14 -5.40 2.01 7.54
CA ARG A 14 -5.77 2.36 8.92
C ARG A 14 -5.01 3.60 9.34
N GLN A 15 -5.69 4.51 10.04
CA GLN A 15 -5.03 5.67 10.63
C GLN A 15 -4.14 5.22 11.79
N VAL A 16 -2.85 5.52 11.69
CA VAL A 16 -1.87 5.25 12.75
C VAL A 16 -1.32 6.59 13.26
N PRO A 17 -1.44 6.89 14.57
CA PRO A 17 -0.90 8.12 15.14
C PRO A 17 0.59 8.30 14.81
N GLY A 18 0.94 9.48 14.30
CA GLY A 18 2.31 9.82 13.89
C GLY A 18 2.78 9.22 12.56
N LEU A 19 1.95 8.44 11.86
CA LEU A 19 2.28 7.83 10.56
C LEU A 19 1.26 8.06 9.45
N GLY A 20 0.10 8.63 9.76
CA GLY A 20 -0.96 8.77 8.76
C GLY A 20 -1.61 7.44 8.43
N LEU A 21 -2.04 7.26 7.17
CA LEU A 21 -2.68 6.03 6.74
C LEU A 21 -1.63 4.95 6.44
N VAL A 22 -1.82 3.78 7.03
CA VAL A 22 -0.94 2.63 6.87
C VAL A 22 -1.74 1.41 6.42
N ALA A 23 -1.26 0.71 5.40
CA ALA A 23 -1.80 -0.58 4.99
C ALA A 23 -0.72 -1.66 5.08
N VAL A 24 -1.10 -2.85 5.56
CA VAL A 24 -0.21 -4.01 5.62
C VAL A 24 -0.24 -4.72 4.28
N VAL A 25 0.94 -5.14 3.80
CA VAL A 25 1.14 -5.85 2.53
C VAL A 25 1.94 -7.13 2.77
N PRO A 26 1.99 -8.06 1.78
CA PRO A 26 2.77 -9.29 1.90
C PRO A 26 4.24 -9.02 2.21
N LYS A 27 4.86 -9.93 2.97
CA LYS A 27 6.24 -9.74 3.43
C LYS A 27 7.22 -9.73 2.26
N GLU A 28 6.91 -10.51 1.22
CA GLU A 28 7.70 -10.69 0.01
C GLU A 28 7.78 -9.42 -0.86
N TRP A 29 6.97 -8.41 -0.53
CA TRP A 29 6.95 -7.12 -1.21
C TRP A 29 7.88 -6.10 -0.56
N LEU A 30 8.54 -6.44 0.55
CA LEU A 30 9.48 -5.53 1.23
C LEU A 30 10.55 -5.02 0.25
N ASN A 31 10.82 -3.71 0.30
CA ASN A 31 11.74 -2.98 -0.59
C ASN A 31 11.32 -2.94 -2.07
N LYS A 32 10.11 -3.39 -2.42
CA LYS A 32 9.55 -3.22 -3.76
C LYS A 32 8.71 -1.95 -3.86
N LYS A 33 8.50 -1.47 -5.08
CA LYS A 33 7.57 -0.39 -5.40
C LYS A 33 6.17 -0.95 -5.64
N VAL A 34 5.17 -0.19 -5.26
CA VAL A 34 3.77 -0.51 -5.51
C VAL A 34 3.03 0.74 -6.01
N LYS A 35 1.92 0.53 -6.72
CA LYS A 35 0.93 1.57 -7.03
C LYS A 35 -0.44 1.20 -6.49
N PHE A 36 -1.27 2.20 -6.22
CA PHE A 36 -2.66 2.00 -5.81
C PHE A 36 -3.47 3.26 -6.07
N GLU A 37 -4.80 3.12 -6.11
CA GLU A 37 -5.73 4.25 -6.17
C GLU A 37 -6.45 4.38 -4.82
N PHE A 38 -6.53 5.59 -4.29
CA PHE A 38 -7.23 5.88 -3.04
C PHE A 38 -7.82 7.29 -3.10
N ASN A 39 -9.11 7.44 -2.80
CA ASN A 39 -9.84 8.71 -2.93
C ASN A 39 -9.60 9.38 -4.30
N GLU A 40 -9.84 8.63 -5.38
CA GLU A 40 -9.76 9.10 -6.77
C GLU A 40 -8.37 9.63 -7.19
N LYS A 41 -7.33 9.31 -6.42
CA LYS A 41 -5.94 9.66 -6.70
C LYS A 41 -5.07 8.43 -6.76
N ARG A 42 -4.17 8.39 -7.73
CA ARG A 42 -3.15 7.36 -7.88
C ARG A 42 -1.90 7.72 -7.09
N TYR A 43 -1.34 6.73 -6.42
CA TYR A 43 -0.14 6.86 -5.63
C TYR A 43 0.85 5.75 -5.97
N GLU A 44 2.13 6.07 -5.86
CA GLU A 44 3.22 5.12 -5.91
C GLU A 44 4.09 5.28 -4.67
N THR A 45 4.48 4.17 -4.05
CA THR A 45 5.35 4.19 -2.87
C THR A 45 6.16 2.91 -2.77
N ASN A 46 7.22 2.95 -1.97
CA ASN A 46 7.96 1.76 -1.55
C ASN A 46 7.26 1.08 -0.38
N VAL A 47 7.37 -0.24 -0.33
CA VAL A 47 7.01 -1.05 0.84
C VAL A 47 8.16 -0.99 1.85
N ILE A 48 7.82 -0.65 3.10
CA ILE A 48 8.77 -0.51 4.19
C ILE A 48 8.49 -1.52 5.30
N TYR A 49 9.51 -1.83 6.12
CA TYR A 49 9.36 -2.70 7.28
C TYR A 49 9.08 -1.89 8.54
N ARG A 50 8.03 -2.23 9.28
CA ARG A 50 7.73 -1.60 10.58
C ARG A 50 6.96 -2.53 11.51
N GLY A 51 7.35 -2.57 12.78
CA GLY A 51 6.59 -3.31 13.80
C GLY A 51 6.37 -4.78 13.45
N LYS A 52 7.38 -5.41 12.82
CA LYS A 52 7.36 -6.80 12.31
C LYS A 52 6.53 -7.05 11.03
N ARG A 53 6.01 -6.01 10.38
CA ARG A 53 5.17 -6.12 9.17
C ARG A 53 5.74 -5.31 8.01
N SER A 54 5.50 -5.77 6.79
CA SER A 54 5.68 -4.97 5.58
C SER A 54 4.45 -4.09 5.40
N ILE A 55 4.67 -2.79 5.23
CA ILE A 55 3.60 -1.80 5.14
C ILE A 55 3.85 -0.81 4.01
N ILE A 56 2.77 -0.17 3.58
CA ILE A 56 2.82 1.06 2.81
C ILE A 56 2.24 2.19 3.65
N ARG A 57 2.76 3.40 3.46
CA ARG A 57 2.31 4.59 4.17
C ARG A 57 1.82 5.60 3.15
N LEU A 58 0.66 6.17 3.42
CA LEU A 58 0.11 7.28 2.67
C LEU A 58 0.01 8.48 3.63
N ASP A 59 0.79 9.53 3.33
CA ASP A 59 0.72 10.80 4.06
C ASP A 59 -0.51 11.60 3.60
N TYR A 60 -1.67 11.11 4.01
CA TYR A 60 -2.97 11.67 3.67
C TYR A 60 -3.69 12.01 4.97
N ARG A 61 -4.09 13.27 5.10
CA ARG A 61 -4.78 13.79 6.29
C ARG A 61 -6.27 13.48 6.21
N SER A 62 -6.63 12.20 6.31
CA SER A 62 -8.01 11.76 6.53
C SER A 62 -8.10 10.95 7.81
N ALA A 63 -9.08 11.26 8.65
CA ALA A 63 -9.39 10.49 9.85
C ALA A 63 -9.88 9.07 9.53
N ASN A 64 -10.39 8.88 8.30
CA ASN A 64 -10.97 7.63 7.87
C ASN A 64 -10.04 6.94 6.86
N GLY A 65 -9.56 5.75 7.24
CA GLY A 65 -8.95 4.82 6.31
C GLY A 65 -9.99 4.15 5.41
N GLY A 66 -9.60 3.12 4.68
CA GLY A 66 -10.53 2.45 3.77
C GLY A 66 -9.90 1.26 3.03
N PRO A 67 -10.72 0.46 2.34
CA PRO A 67 -10.21 -0.60 1.48
C PRO A 67 -9.33 -0.02 0.37
N VAL A 68 -8.28 -0.75 0.00
CA VAL A 68 -7.39 -0.40 -1.10
C VAL A 68 -6.88 -1.67 -1.79
N THR A 69 -6.83 -1.64 -3.11
CA THR A 69 -6.14 -2.65 -3.92
C THR A 69 -4.77 -2.09 -4.30
N ILE A 70 -3.73 -2.82 -3.92
CA ILE A 70 -2.34 -2.44 -4.18
C ILE A 70 -1.79 -3.35 -5.27
N GLU A 71 -1.18 -2.76 -6.29
CA GLU A 71 -0.50 -3.48 -7.37
C GLU A 71 1.01 -3.37 -7.19
N LEU A 72 1.68 -4.52 -7.23
CA LEU A 72 3.13 -4.59 -7.21
C LEU A 72 3.70 -4.12 -8.55
N LEU A 73 4.62 -3.16 -8.51
CA LEU A 73 5.40 -2.76 -9.67
C LEU A 73 6.61 -3.68 -9.77
N ASN A 74 6.68 -4.48 -10.84
CA ASN A 74 7.84 -5.32 -11.15
C ASN A 74 9.08 -4.48 -11.44
#